data_AF-A0A1Q8Q4W4-F1
#
_entry.id   AF-A0A1Q8Q4W4-F1
#
_cell.length_a   1.000
_cell.length_b   1.000
_cell.length_c   1.000
_cell.angle_alpha   90.00
_cell.angle_beta   90.00
_cell.angle_gamma   90.00
#
_symmetry.space_group_name_H-M   'P 1'
#
loop_
_entity.id
_entity.type
_entity.pdbx_description
1 polymer ?
#
loop_
_entity_poly.entity_id
_entity_poly.type
_entity_poly.pdbx_seq_one_letter_code
_entity_poly.pdbx_strand_id
1 'polypeptide(L)'
;MTVAEFYGGVEYSVTQFAVQLTKEIEEKIAKRELFYEDQIIRYIERRALLFIQTLALTPAVSAIMKKEVTTHVLFKLKPVMNRQIVFQVVK
;
A
#
# COMPACT_ATOMS: atom_id res chain seq x y z
N MET A 1 -20.22 -17.56 7.18
CA MET A 1 -19.59 -16.81 6.08
C MET A 1 -18.55 -15.89 6.69
N THR A 2 -17.28 -16.24 6.50
CA THR A 2 -16.14 -15.42 6.94
C THR A 2 -15.82 -14.36 5.88
N VAL A 3 -15.08 -13.32 6.26
CA VAL A 3 -14.65 -12.27 5.31
C VAL A 3 -13.82 -12.86 4.16
N ALA A 4 -13.01 -13.89 4.45
CA ALA A 4 -12.22 -14.59 3.42
C ALA A 4 -13.12 -15.36 2.43
N GLU A 5 -14.18 -16.00 2.91
CA GLU A 5 -15.16 -16.71 2.07
C GLU A 5 -15.98 -15.76 1.19
N PHE A 6 -16.18 -14.51 1.62
CA PHE A 6 -16.93 -13.50 0.86
C PHE A 6 -16.11 -12.89 -0.30
N TYR A 7 -14.83 -12.62 -0.08
CA TYR A 7 -13.99 -11.90 -1.04
C TYR A 7 -13.40 -12.79 -2.14
N GLY A 8 -13.21 -14.09 -1.88
CA GLY A 8 -12.29 -14.92 -2.66
C GLY A 8 -10.86 -14.83 -2.12
N GLY A 9 -10.05 -15.86 -2.35
CA GLY A 9 -8.75 -16.02 -1.69
C GLY A 9 -7.72 -14.95 -2.09
N VAL A 10 -7.72 -14.51 -3.36
CA VAL A 10 -6.77 -13.53 -3.88
C VAL A 10 -7.13 -12.13 -3.41
N GLU A 11 -8.40 -11.75 -3.57
CA GLU A 11 -8.93 -10.44 -3.21
C GLU A 11 -8.81 -10.19 -1.70
N TYR A 12 -9.06 -11.22 -0.89
CA TYR A 12 -8.81 -11.17 0.55
C TYR A 12 -7.32 -10.94 0.85
N SER A 13 -6.43 -11.67 0.20
CA SER A 13 -4.97 -11.54 0.39
C SER A 13 -4.46 -10.15 0.02
N VAL A 14 -4.94 -9.61 -1.11
CA VAL A 14 -4.62 -8.25 -1.57
C VAL A 14 -5.09 -7.20 -0.57
N THR A 15 -6.32 -7.34 -0.06
CA THR A 15 -6.89 -6.43 0.94
C THR A 15 -6.11 -6.50 2.25
N GLN A 16 -5.79 -7.71 2.73
CA GLN A 16 -5.04 -7.91 3.96
C GLN A 16 -3.63 -7.31 3.84
N PHE A 17 -2.97 -7.51 2.69
CA PHE A 17 -1.68 -6.90 2.39
C PHE A 17 -1.74 -5.37 2.42
N ALA A 18 -2.75 -4.76 1.80
CA ALA A 18 -2.91 -3.30 1.81
C ALA A 18 -3.07 -2.75 3.24
N VAL A 19 -3.83 -3.43 4.11
CA VAL A 19 -3.97 -3.04 5.52
C VAL A 19 -2.65 -3.17 6.27
N GLN A 20 -1.92 -4.28 6.08
CA GLN A 20 -0.62 -4.49 6.71
C GLN A 20 0.41 -3.45 6.27
N LEU A 21 0.50 -3.20 4.96
CA LEU A 21 1.42 -2.21 4.39
C LEU A 21 1.11 -0.79 4.90
N THR A 22 -0.17 -0.45 5.07
CA THR A 22 -0.57 0.85 5.65
C THR A 22 0.01 1.00 7.05
N LYS A 23 -0.24 0.02 7.94
CA LYS A 23 0.27 0.05 9.33
C LYS A 23 1.80 0.10 9.39
N GLU A 24 2.46 -0.71 8.57
CA GLU A 24 3.93 -0.72 8.47
C GLU A 24 4.47 0.68 8.13
N ILE A 25 3.85 1.37 7.17
CA ILE A 25 4.28 2.70 6.77
C ILE A 25 3.95 3.74 7.84
N GLU A 26 2.78 3.67 8.48
CA GLU A 26 2.44 4.54 9.61
C GLU A 26 3.50 4.48 10.72
N GLU A 27 3.94 3.27 11.09
CA GLU A 27 5.02 3.07 12.06
C GLU A 27 6.35 3.67 11.59
N LYS A 28 6.68 3.51 10.30
CA LYS A 28 7.90 4.07 9.72
C LYS A 28 7.90 5.59 9.65
N ILE A 29 6.76 6.23 9.36
CA ILE A 29 6.63 7.69 9.40
C ILE A 29 6.77 8.16 10.86
N ALA A 30 6.12 7.48 11.80
CA ALA A 30 6.20 7.81 13.23
C ALA A 30 7.64 7.73 13.77
N LYS A 31 8.42 6.75 13.30
CA LYS A 31 9.85 6.59 13.62
C LYS A 31 10.78 7.50 12.81
N ARG A 32 10.24 8.31 11.89
CA ARG A 32 10.98 9.13 10.93
C ARG A 32 11.95 8.34 10.04
N GLU A 33 11.62 7.09 9.73
CA GLU A 33 12.32 6.28 8.73
C GLU A 33 11.84 6.63 7.29
N LEU A 34 10.58 7.04 7.17
CA LEU A 34 9.95 7.54 5.95
C LEU A 34 9.44 8.96 6.20
N PHE A 35 10.16 9.96 5.69
CA PHE A 35 9.88 11.37 6.00
C PHE A 35 9.76 12.25 4.75
N TYR A 36 9.92 11.69 3.55
CA TYR A 36 9.60 12.35 2.29
C TYR A 36 8.41 11.67 1.60
N GLU A 37 7.51 12.46 1.01
CA GLU A 37 6.34 11.93 0.29
C GLU A 37 6.73 11.02 -0.89
N ASP A 38 7.69 11.45 -1.72
CA ASP A 38 8.17 10.64 -2.83
C ASP A 38 8.82 9.31 -2.37
N GLN A 39 9.45 9.31 -1.18
CA GLN A 39 10.02 8.10 -0.59
C GLN A 39 8.91 7.13 -0.20
N ILE A 40 7.83 7.63 0.41
CA ILE A 40 6.65 6.85 0.78
C ILE A 40 5.98 6.27 -0.46
N ILE A 41 5.75 7.08 -1.50
CA ILE A 41 5.12 6.63 -2.76
C ILE A 41 5.95 5.51 -3.39
N ARG A 42 7.26 5.72 -3.57
CA ARG A 42 8.16 4.68 -4.13
C ARG A 42 8.19 3.41 -3.29
N TYR A 43 8.13 3.55 -1.97
CA TYR A 43 8.08 2.40 -1.07
C TYR A 43 6.81 1.57 -1.29
N ILE A 44 5.65 2.24 -1.34
CA ILE A 44 4.35 1.59 -1.58
C ILE A 44 4.36 0.87 -2.93
N GLU A 45 4.78 1.54 -4.00
CA GLU A 45 4.79 0.96 -5.34
C GLU A 45 5.69 -0.28 -5.43
N ARG A 46 6.87 -0.22 -4.79
CA ARG A 46 7.80 -1.36 -4.76
C ARG A 46 7.22 -2.53 -3.98
N ARG A 47 6.62 -2.28 -2.82
CA ARG A 47 6.02 -3.34 -1.97
C ARG A 47 4.81 -3.96 -2.66
N ALA A 48 3.96 -3.16 -3.26
CA ALA A 48 2.82 -3.62 -4.05
C ALA A 48 3.27 -4.47 -5.25
N LEU A 49 4.30 -4.02 -6.00
CA LEU A 49 4.83 -4.80 -7.12
C LEU A 49 5.34 -6.18 -6.67
N LEU A 50 6.17 -6.22 -5.62
CA LEU A 50 6.75 -7.46 -5.12
C LEU A 50 5.67 -8.44 -4.64
N PHE A 51 4.64 -7.94 -3.95
CA PHE A 51 3.53 -8.77 -3.50
C PHE A 51 2.69 -9.30 -4.66
N ILE A 52 2.30 -8.44 -5.61
CA ILE A 52 1.48 -8.89 -6.75
C ILE A 52 2.22 -9.90 -7.62
N GLN A 53 3.55 -9.82 -7.72
CA GLN A 53 4.36 -10.80 -8.44
C GLN A 53 4.36 -12.20 -7.81
N THR A 54 3.99 -12.33 -6.52
CA THR A 54 3.84 -13.66 -5.89
C THR A 54 2.47 -14.29 -6.19
N LEU A 55 1.51 -13.50 -6.66
CA LEU A 55 0.20 -13.99 -7.05
C LEU A 55 0.26 -14.45 -8.52
N ALA A 56 -0.14 -15.69 -8.79
CA ALA A 56 -0.18 -16.26 -10.14
C ALA A 56 -1.36 -15.68 -10.94
N LEU A 57 -1.30 -14.39 -11.26
CA LEU A 57 -2.34 -13.62 -11.92
C LEU A 57 -1.96 -13.29 -13.36
N THR A 58 -2.96 -13.01 -14.19
CA THR A 58 -2.70 -12.49 -15.53
C THR A 58 -2.15 -11.07 -15.45
N PRO A 59 -1.36 -10.61 -16.44
CA PRO A 59 -0.77 -9.27 -16.41
C PRO A 59 -1.79 -8.13 -16.22
N ALA A 60 -2.97 -8.26 -16.82
CA ALA A 60 -4.05 -7.29 -16.68
C ALA A 60 -4.56 -7.22 -15.23
N VAL A 61 -4.82 -8.38 -14.60
CA VAL A 61 -5.28 -8.45 -13.21
C VAL A 61 -4.19 -7.97 -12.25
N SER A 62 -2.93 -8.34 -12.47
CA SER A 62 -1.80 -7.83 -11.70
C SER A 62 -1.72 -6.30 -11.74
N ALA A 63 -1.90 -5.69 -12.92
CA ALA A 63 -1.87 -4.24 -13.06
C ALA A 63 -3.00 -3.55 -12.28
N ILE A 64 -4.22 -4.10 -12.33
CA ILE A 64 -5.37 -3.60 -11.59
C ILE A 64 -5.11 -3.71 -10.09
N MET A 65 -4.75 -4.90 -9.60
CA MET A 65 -4.52 -5.15 -8.18
C MET A 65 -3.40 -4.27 -7.61
N LYS A 66 -2.29 -4.11 -8.35
CA LYS A 66 -1.21 -3.19 -7.94
C LYS A 66 -1.72 -1.76 -7.80
N LYS A 67 -2.52 -1.28 -8.75
CA LYS A 67 -3.07 0.07 -8.74
C LYS A 67 -4.03 0.26 -7.56
N GLU A 68 -4.89 -0.72 -7.29
CA GLU A 68 -5.83 -0.69 -6.17
C GLU A 68 -5.11 -0.64 -4.83
N VAL A 69 -4.13 -1.52 -4.61
CA VAL A 69 -3.30 -1.51 -3.39
C VAL A 69 -2.63 -0.16 -3.19
N THR A 70 -1.95 0.34 -4.22
CA THR A 70 -1.20 1.60 -4.15
C THR A 70 -2.14 2.77 -3.82
N THR A 71 -3.28 2.84 -4.50
CA THR A 71 -4.27 3.90 -4.31
C THR A 71 -4.89 3.84 -2.92
N HIS A 72 -5.29 2.65 -2.47
CA HIS A 72 -5.87 2.45 -1.15
C HIS A 72 -4.90 2.85 -0.03
N VAL A 73 -3.64 2.39 -0.10
CA VAL A 73 -2.63 2.68 0.92
C VAL A 73 -2.32 4.18 0.97
N LEU A 74 -2.12 4.83 -0.18
CA LEU A 74 -1.88 6.28 -0.24
C LEU A 74 -3.06 7.08 0.33
N PHE A 75 -4.29 6.69 -0.01
CA PHE A 75 -5.49 7.33 0.51
C PHE A 75 -5.56 7.25 2.05
N LYS A 76 -5.24 6.08 2.62
CA LYS A 76 -5.22 5.89 4.07
C LYS A 76 -4.08 6.63 4.77
N LEU A 77 -2.92 6.77 4.13
CA LEU A 77 -1.75 7.44 4.71
C LEU A 77 -1.81 8.97 4.64
N LYS A 78 -2.59 9.55 3.72
CA LYS A 78 -2.74 11.00 3.57
C LYS A 78 -2.98 11.76 4.90
N PRO A 79 -3.92 11.36 5.79
CA PRO A 79 -4.08 12.02 7.08
C PRO A 79 -2.87 11.90 8.01
N VAL A 80 -2.12 10.79 7.94
CA VAL A 80 -0.92 10.57 8.77
C VAL A 80 0.23 11.44 8.30
N MET A 81 0.45 11.52 6.98
CA MET A 81 1.47 12.37 6.38
C MET A 81 1.26 13.85 6.71
N ASN A 82 0.00 14.31 6.69
CA ASN A 82 -0.36 15.69 7.05
C ASN A 82 -0.09 16.00 8.54
N ARG A 83 -0.27 15.02 9.43
CA ARG A 83 -0.07 15.21 10.88
C ARG A 83 1.41 15.19 11.28
N GLN A 84 2.24 14.42 10.59
CA GLN A 84 3.63 14.16 10.98
C GLN A 84 4.66 15.03 10.23
N ILE A 85 4.23 16.04 9.48
CA ILE A 85 5.09 16.97 8.71
C ILE A 85 6.03 16.17 7.79
N VAL A 86 5.46 15.37 6.90
CA VAL A 86 6.21 14.71 5.82
C VAL A 86 6.64 15.78 4.81
N PHE A 87 7.93 15.77 4.45
CA PHE A 87 8.49 16.72 3.51
C PHE A 87 8.05 16.42 2.08
N GLN A 88 7.74 17.48 1.34
CA GLN A 88 7.41 17.43 -0.07
C GLN A 88 8.58 18.02 -0.86
N VAL A 89 8.95 17.36 -1.97
CA VAL A 89 9.92 17.93 -2.91
C VAL A 89 9.19 19.03 -3.69
N VAL A 90 9.64 20.26 -3.58
CA VAL A 90 9.15 21.37 -4.41
C VAL A 90 9.60 21.08 -5.85
N LYS A 91 8.64 20.89 -6.75
CA LYS A 91 8.88 20.74 -8.19
C LYS A 91 8.89 22.09 -8.88
#